data_AF-A0A9D0AB33-F1
#
_entry.id   AF-A0A9D0AB33-F1
#
_cell.length_a   1.000
_cell.length_b   1.000
_cell.length_c   1.000
_cell.angle_alpha   90.00
_cell.angle_beta   90.00
_cell.angle_gamma   90.00
#
_symmetry.space_group_name_H-M   'P 1'
#
loop_
_entity.id
_entity.type
_entity.pdbx_description
1 polymer ?
#
loop_
_entity_poly.entity_id
_entity_poly.type
_entity_poly.pdbx_seq_one_letter_code
_entity_poly.pdbx_strand_id
1 'polypeptide(L)'
;MRAPSLLINSIKKSMHSRYLGFADRRLLIRYPAAVTDIVEFLFAQVPAGRDREPDHVFLLERDGGKWALIKDGKHIGREKDEKNMANLLMGEIIYAMIDGVHSGLTLHAGAVAWKNKGIWLPGTSGAGKSSLSAWLCTQGFSYLTDELIHCPFGSLRFDAFTRPLNFKNHGLDALTALLPDTLPGNDTLAGDAVTMAQPEVFGQCRATMPELAFLLFPTFEQGADLELEPMSPAQAGLQLMGCHVNARNLPGHGFAEVVKLCRQVPACRLIYGSFQQLENRLDSFLELALDSALTTSQVNKLAGMVTAPQQALSSSEADRERKKKILPATPQQAKKKLTIGMAVYDDYDGAYFSVQAIGLYHQEVRADIEILVIDNHPQGADASALKKLECLGNYRYVPFKEKTGTAIRDRIFAEASGDFVLCMDCHVLIVPGALARLLAYFDKHPLCNDLLQGPLLNDDLRTMSTHFAQTWQGGMFGVWAYDNRA
;
A
#
# COMPACT_ATOMS: atom_id res chain seq x y z
N MET A 1 20.79 -28.11 17.77
CA MET A 1 19.91 -27.14 18.47
C MET A 1 19.99 -27.44 19.96
N ARG A 2 20.50 -26.52 20.78
CA ARG A 2 20.39 -26.65 22.25
C ARG A 2 19.02 -26.09 22.65
N ALA A 3 18.31 -26.80 23.55
CA ALA A 3 17.01 -26.37 24.04
C ALA A 3 17.09 -24.97 24.71
N PRO A 4 16.07 -24.09 24.56
CA PRO A 4 16.02 -22.78 25.20
C PRO A 4 16.18 -22.82 26.74
N SER A 5 15.87 -23.96 27.36
CA SER A 5 15.88 -24.17 28.81
C SER A 5 17.25 -23.98 29.48
N LEU A 6 18.37 -24.17 28.76
CA LEU A 6 19.71 -23.98 29.32
C LEU A 6 20.14 -22.50 29.40
N LEU A 7 19.56 -21.63 28.59
CA LEU A 7 19.84 -20.17 28.60
C LEU A 7 19.08 -19.44 29.71
N ILE A 8 17.95 -19.98 30.19
CA ILE A 8 17.15 -19.36 31.25
C ILE A 8 17.92 -19.30 32.59
N ASN A 9 18.80 -20.28 32.85
CA ASN A 9 19.47 -20.47 34.14
C ASN A 9 20.87 -19.83 34.27
N SER A 10 21.47 -19.29 33.20
CA SER A 10 22.85 -18.73 33.24
C SER A 10 22.96 -17.21 33.10
N ILE A 11 21.89 -16.45 33.32
CA ILE A 11 21.83 -15.00 33.04
C ILE A 11 21.86 -14.19 34.35
N LYS A 12 22.60 -13.07 34.34
CA LYS A 12 22.88 -12.16 35.49
C LYS A 12 21.61 -11.86 36.31
N LYS A 13 21.71 -11.93 37.65
CA LYS A 13 20.63 -11.72 38.65
C LYS A 13 19.85 -10.38 38.57
N SER A 14 20.20 -9.46 37.68
CA SER A 14 19.67 -8.08 37.61
C SER A 14 18.85 -7.79 36.34
N MET A 15 18.29 -8.80 35.69
CA MET A 15 17.54 -8.64 34.44
C MET A 15 16.04 -8.80 34.64
N HIS A 16 15.27 -7.88 34.06
CA HIS A 16 13.81 -7.95 33.97
C HIS A 16 13.40 -8.97 32.92
N SER A 17 12.13 -9.39 32.95
CA SER A 17 11.58 -10.40 32.05
C SER A 17 10.17 -9.97 31.64
N ARG A 18 9.94 -9.89 30.32
CA ARG A 18 8.62 -9.61 29.73
C ARG A 18 8.24 -10.77 28.82
N TYR A 19 7.13 -11.43 29.13
CA TYR A 19 6.53 -12.42 28.24
C TYR A 19 5.60 -11.73 27.26
N LEU A 20 5.64 -12.19 26.02
CA LEU A 20 4.77 -11.73 24.93
C LEU A 20 4.07 -12.92 24.31
N GLY A 21 2.78 -12.80 24.03
CA GLY A 21 1.96 -13.82 23.42
C GLY A 21 1.13 -13.24 22.29
N PHE A 22 1.06 -13.99 21.20
CA PHE A 22 0.26 -13.66 20.02
C PHE A 22 -0.03 -14.96 19.26
N ALA A 23 -1.27 -15.14 18.81
CA ALA A 23 -1.74 -16.40 18.24
C ALA A 23 -1.44 -17.57 19.20
N ASP A 24 -0.78 -18.61 18.70
CA ASP A 24 -0.31 -19.78 19.43
C ASP A 24 1.17 -19.70 19.83
N ARG A 25 1.76 -18.50 19.84
CA ARG A 25 3.20 -18.26 20.12
C ARG A 25 3.40 -17.56 21.45
N ARG A 26 4.53 -17.83 22.08
CA ARG A 26 4.99 -17.15 23.31
C ARG A 26 6.48 -16.84 23.20
N LEU A 27 6.88 -15.60 23.43
CA LEU A 27 8.27 -15.17 23.45
C LEU A 27 8.62 -14.61 24.84
N LEU A 28 9.90 -14.63 25.17
CA LEU A 28 10.44 -14.00 26.39
C LEU A 28 11.49 -12.96 26.00
N ILE A 29 11.34 -11.74 26.49
CA ILE A 29 12.38 -10.70 26.44
C ILE A 29 13.01 -10.58 27.82
N ARG A 30 14.34 -10.70 27.89
CA ARG A 30 15.13 -10.38 29.07
C ARG A 30 15.97 -9.14 28.81
N TYR A 31 15.90 -8.17 29.72
CA TYR A 31 16.50 -6.85 29.52
C TYR A 31 16.93 -6.21 30.84
N PRO A 32 17.94 -5.31 30.85
CA PRO A 32 18.36 -4.62 32.06
C PRO A 32 17.37 -3.50 32.41
N ALA A 33 17.36 -3.07 33.67
CA ALA A 33 16.46 -2.02 34.16
C ALA A 33 16.51 -0.73 33.32
N ALA A 34 17.67 -0.40 32.75
CA ALA A 34 17.90 0.80 31.95
C ALA A 34 17.02 0.92 30.69
N VAL A 35 16.46 -0.17 30.16
CA VAL A 35 15.60 -0.14 28.95
C VAL A 35 14.16 -0.54 29.26
N THR A 36 13.76 -0.49 30.53
CA THR A 36 12.40 -0.85 30.95
C THR A 36 11.36 0.02 30.27
N ASP A 37 11.59 1.33 30.23
CA ASP A 37 10.64 2.28 29.65
C ASP A 37 10.39 1.99 28.15
N ILE A 38 11.43 1.58 27.41
CA ILE A 38 11.31 1.20 26.00
C ILE A 38 10.52 -0.08 25.85
N VAL A 39 10.83 -1.12 26.66
CA VAL A 39 10.13 -2.40 26.55
C VAL A 39 8.66 -2.25 26.91
N GLU A 40 8.34 -1.48 27.96
CA GLU A 40 6.95 -1.18 28.31
C GLU A 40 6.28 -0.30 27.24
N PHE A 41 6.97 0.72 26.72
CA PHE A 41 6.45 1.54 25.61
C PHE A 41 6.04 0.67 24.41
N LEU A 42 6.88 -0.28 23.99
CA LEU A 42 6.63 -1.11 22.82
C LEU A 42 5.58 -2.20 23.06
N PHE A 43 5.51 -2.75 24.27
CA PHE A 43 4.82 -4.03 24.52
C PHE A 43 3.87 -4.05 25.72
N ALA A 44 3.57 -2.92 26.36
CA ALA A 44 2.66 -2.87 27.50
C ALA A 44 1.32 -3.55 27.21
N GLN A 45 0.77 -3.31 26.00
CA GLN A 45 -0.52 -3.84 25.54
C GLN A 45 -0.45 -5.27 24.98
N VAL A 46 0.74 -5.85 24.81
CA VAL A 46 0.90 -7.22 24.34
C VAL A 46 0.74 -8.17 25.53
N PRO A 47 -0.22 -9.12 25.49
CA PRO A 47 -0.45 -10.04 26.60
C PRO A 47 0.71 -11.02 26.77
N ALA A 48 0.85 -11.65 27.94
CA ALA A 48 1.91 -12.62 28.20
C ALA A 48 1.73 -13.98 27.47
N GLY A 49 0.56 -14.20 26.86
CA GLY A 49 0.18 -15.47 26.23
C GLY A 49 -0.19 -16.56 27.24
N ARG A 50 -0.45 -17.76 26.71
CA ARG A 50 -0.71 -18.95 27.54
C ARG A 50 0.54 -19.36 28.30
N ASP A 51 0.37 -19.87 29.51
CA ASP A 51 1.49 -20.27 30.34
C ASP A 51 2.15 -21.57 29.84
N ARG A 52 3.17 -21.42 29.00
CA ARG A 52 4.03 -22.49 28.46
C ARG A 52 5.47 -22.00 28.23
N GLU A 53 6.41 -22.90 27.99
CA GLU A 53 7.78 -22.50 27.62
C GLU A 53 7.80 -21.56 26.40
N PRO A 54 8.62 -20.49 26.42
CA PRO A 54 8.72 -19.57 25.30
C PRO A 54 9.37 -20.25 24.10
N ASP A 55 8.85 -19.97 22.91
CA ASP A 55 9.37 -20.46 21.65
C ASP A 55 10.74 -19.89 21.32
N HIS A 56 10.97 -18.62 21.66
CA HIS A 56 12.28 -17.96 21.58
C HIS A 56 12.52 -17.06 22.79
N VAL A 57 13.79 -16.91 23.14
CA VAL A 57 14.26 -16.00 24.18
C VAL A 57 15.12 -14.91 23.54
N PHE A 58 14.70 -13.67 23.73
CA PHE A 58 15.42 -12.46 23.35
C PHE A 58 16.14 -11.90 24.56
N LEU A 59 17.40 -11.50 24.37
CA LEU A 59 18.23 -10.87 25.38
C LEU A 59 18.74 -9.54 24.83
N LEU A 60 18.44 -8.46 25.56
CA LEU A 60 19.04 -7.15 25.37
C LEU A 60 20.18 -6.97 26.37
N GLU A 61 21.37 -6.64 25.88
CA GLU A 61 22.50 -6.34 26.74
C GLU A 61 23.33 -5.17 26.19
N ARG A 62 24.17 -4.59 27.06
CA ARG A 62 25.10 -3.54 26.68
C ARG A 62 26.46 -4.16 26.40
N ASP A 63 26.97 -4.01 25.18
CA ASP A 63 28.27 -4.49 24.73
C ASP A 63 29.08 -3.34 24.10
N GLY A 64 30.24 -3.03 24.68
CA GLY A 64 31.15 -2.01 24.14
C GLY A 64 30.53 -0.61 23.98
N GLY A 65 29.62 -0.22 24.87
CA GLY A 65 28.90 1.06 24.81
C GLY A 65 27.72 1.11 23.84
N LYS A 66 27.45 0.01 23.11
CA LYS A 66 26.27 -0.18 22.25
C LYS A 66 25.29 -1.16 22.88
N TRP A 67 24.05 -1.13 22.44
CA TRP A 67 23.06 -2.17 22.71
C TRP A 67 23.26 -3.34 21.75
N ALA A 68 23.13 -4.57 22.24
CA ALA A 68 23.15 -5.79 21.45
C ALA A 68 21.85 -6.57 21.66
N LEU A 69 21.29 -7.08 20.56
CA LEU A 69 20.15 -7.98 20.57
C LEU A 69 20.61 -9.41 20.26
N ILE A 70 20.22 -10.34 21.13
CA ILE A 70 20.54 -11.76 21.01
C ILE A 70 19.23 -12.55 21.01
N LYS A 71 19.06 -13.46 20.05
CA LYS A 71 17.93 -14.40 19.98
C LYS A 71 18.46 -15.82 20.13
N ASP A 72 17.99 -16.54 21.15
CA ASP A 72 18.38 -17.93 21.45
C ASP A 72 19.91 -18.14 21.50
N GLY A 73 20.63 -17.17 22.04
CA GLY A 73 22.09 -17.18 22.14
C GLY A 73 22.84 -16.76 20.86
N LYS A 74 22.15 -16.43 19.78
CA LYS A 74 22.75 -15.90 18.54
C LYS A 74 22.63 -14.37 18.49
N HIS A 75 23.73 -13.68 18.23
CA HIS A 75 23.72 -12.22 17.99
C HIS A 75 22.94 -11.90 16.71
N ILE A 76 21.99 -10.98 16.82
CA ILE A 76 21.15 -10.50 15.72
C ILE A 76 21.66 -9.16 15.20
N GLY A 77 21.91 -8.20 16.09
CA GLY A 77 22.36 -6.86 15.70
C GLY A 77 22.88 -6.03 16.88
N ARG A 78 23.43 -4.84 16.56
CA ARG A 78 23.96 -3.89 17.55
C ARG A 78 23.60 -2.47 17.16
N GLU A 79 23.05 -1.71 18.10
CA GLU A 79 22.67 -0.32 17.89
C GLU A 79 23.31 0.62 18.92
N LYS A 80 23.60 1.86 18.52
CA LYS A 80 24.23 2.84 19.40
C LYS A 80 23.24 3.48 20.36
N ASP A 81 22.05 3.76 19.86
CA ASP A 81 20.98 4.40 20.60
C ASP A 81 19.82 3.45 20.87
N GLU A 82 19.03 3.84 21.86
CA GLU A 82 17.88 3.09 22.35
C GLU A 82 16.73 3.01 21.34
N LYS A 83 16.60 3.99 20.43
CA LYS A 83 15.48 4.08 19.48
C LYS A 83 15.66 3.12 18.31
N ASN A 84 16.85 3.08 17.74
CA ASN A 84 17.22 2.10 16.73
C ASN A 84 17.17 0.69 17.32
N MET A 85 17.56 0.52 18.59
CA MET A 85 17.38 -0.75 19.29
C MET A 85 15.90 -1.12 19.46
N ALA A 86 15.02 -0.17 19.79
CA ALA A 86 13.57 -0.39 19.86
C ALA A 86 12.99 -0.89 18.53
N ASN A 87 13.38 -0.26 17.41
CA ASN A 87 12.98 -0.67 16.07
C ASN A 87 13.48 -2.08 15.72
N LEU A 88 14.76 -2.36 15.97
CA LEU A 88 15.35 -3.68 15.74
C LEU A 88 14.65 -4.76 16.56
N LEU A 89 14.47 -4.53 17.85
CA LEU A 89 13.76 -5.44 18.76
C LEU A 89 12.34 -5.72 18.27
N MET A 90 11.58 -4.68 17.92
CA MET A 90 10.21 -4.84 17.45
C MET A 90 10.13 -5.67 16.17
N GLY A 91 10.99 -5.39 15.18
CA GLY A 91 11.03 -6.14 13.92
C GLY A 91 11.34 -7.63 14.13
N GLU A 92 12.31 -7.93 14.99
CA GLU A 92 12.71 -9.30 15.30
C GLU A 92 11.66 -10.07 16.12
N ILE A 93 10.98 -9.39 17.04
CA ILE A 93 9.84 -9.97 17.78
C ILE A 93 8.69 -10.29 16.82
N ILE A 94 8.32 -9.36 15.94
CA ILE A 94 7.30 -9.56 14.91
C ILE A 94 7.64 -10.76 14.03
N TYR A 95 8.89 -10.84 13.54
CA TYR A 95 9.33 -11.96 12.72
C TYR A 95 9.21 -13.29 13.46
N ALA A 96 9.70 -13.36 14.71
CA ALA A 96 9.64 -14.57 15.53
C ALA A 96 8.22 -14.98 15.92
N MET A 97 7.30 -14.01 16.04
CA MET A 97 5.88 -14.27 16.25
C MET A 97 5.23 -14.87 15.00
N ILE A 98 5.64 -14.49 13.78
CA ILE A 98 5.03 -15.01 12.54
C ILE A 98 5.58 -16.39 12.17
N ASP A 99 6.89 -16.58 12.30
CA ASP A 99 7.63 -17.69 11.67
C ASP A 99 7.10 -19.08 11.99
N GLY A 100 6.54 -19.28 13.19
CA GLY A 100 6.03 -20.58 13.66
C GLY A 100 4.50 -20.70 13.73
N VAL A 101 3.74 -19.76 13.16
CA VAL A 101 2.26 -19.78 13.26
C VAL A 101 1.66 -20.64 12.16
N HIS A 102 0.93 -21.68 12.57
CA HIS A 102 0.19 -22.59 11.69
C HIS A 102 -1.31 -22.68 12.03
N SER A 103 -1.76 -22.04 13.11
CA SER A 103 -3.14 -22.14 13.63
C SER A 103 -4.19 -21.35 12.85
N GLY A 104 -3.78 -20.53 11.87
CA GLY A 104 -4.68 -19.62 11.18
C GLY A 104 -3.96 -18.63 10.26
N LEU A 105 -4.73 -17.68 9.74
CA LEU A 105 -4.27 -16.60 8.87
C LEU A 105 -3.64 -15.50 9.72
N THR A 106 -2.40 -15.12 9.41
CA THR A 106 -1.73 -13.96 10.01
C THR A 106 -1.48 -12.92 8.93
N LEU A 107 -2.02 -11.71 9.09
CA LEU A 107 -2.00 -10.67 8.07
C LEU A 107 -1.32 -9.42 8.60
N HIS A 108 -0.59 -8.73 7.73
CA HIS A 108 -0.17 -7.36 7.97
C HIS A 108 -1.32 -6.39 7.68
N ALA A 109 -2.05 -6.01 8.71
CA ALA A 109 -3.22 -5.15 8.60
C ALA A 109 -3.40 -4.35 9.90
N GLY A 110 -3.93 -3.14 9.77
CA GLY A 110 -4.47 -2.45 10.93
C GLY A 110 -5.80 -3.07 11.35
N ALA A 111 -6.19 -2.87 12.59
CA ALA A 111 -7.52 -3.22 13.06
C ALA A 111 -7.99 -2.28 14.18
N VAL A 112 -9.29 -1.99 14.13
CA VAL A 112 -10.02 -1.27 15.16
C VAL A 112 -11.31 -2.03 15.51
N ALA A 113 -11.91 -1.72 16.65
CA ALA A 113 -13.16 -2.34 17.09
C ALA A 113 -14.23 -1.29 17.42
N TRP A 114 -15.46 -1.59 17.03
CA TRP A 114 -16.65 -0.96 17.57
C TRP A 114 -17.35 -1.99 18.47
N LYS A 115 -17.43 -1.72 19.77
CA LYS A 115 -17.95 -2.68 20.77
C LYS A 115 -17.19 -4.02 20.68
N ASN A 116 -17.83 -5.11 20.25
CA ASN A 116 -17.21 -6.43 20.07
C ASN A 116 -17.09 -6.85 18.58
N LYS A 117 -17.19 -5.88 17.66
CA LYS A 117 -17.10 -6.09 16.22
C LYS A 117 -15.85 -5.41 15.67
N GLY A 118 -15.01 -6.16 14.97
CA GLY A 118 -13.73 -5.70 14.46
C GLY A 118 -13.81 -5.30 12.99
N ILE A 119 -13.05 -4.26 12.64
CA ILE A 119 -12.75 -3.87 11.26
C ILE A 119 -11.28 -4.16 11.02
N TRP A 120 -10.96 -4.84 9.92
CA TRP A 120 -9.59 -4.91 9.44
C TRP A 120 -9.35 -3.82 8.40
N LEU A 121 -8.14 -3.26 8.43
CA LEU A 121 -7.60 -2.26 7.52
C LEU A 121 -6.40 -2.86 6.75
N PRO A 122 -6.60 -3.79 5.79
CA PRO A 122 -5.51 -4.38 5.05
C PRO A 122 -4.97 -3.38 4.02
N GLY A 123 -3.67 -3.41 3.78
CA GLY A 123 -3.05 -2.54 2.79
C GLY A 123 -1.52 -2.58 2.85
N THR A 124 -0.89 -2.15 1.77
CA THR A 124 0.57 -2.03 1.72
C THR A 124 1.09 -0.97 2.70
N SER A 125 2.41 -0.96 2.95
CA SER A 125 3.02 0.10 3.73
C SER A 125 2.79 1.45 3.04
N GLY A 126 2.27 2.44 3.78
CA GLY A 126 1.92 3.75 3.22
C GLY A 126 0.48 3.90 2.72
N ALA A 127 -0.33 2.84 2.67
CA ALA A 127 -1.74 2.90 2.24
C ALA A 127 -2.68 3.69 3.19
N GLY A 128 -2.15 4.28 4.27
CA GLY A 128 -2.94 5.05 5.24
C GLY A 128 -3.48 4.26 6.44
N LYS A 129 -3.10 2.99 6.62
CA LYS A 129 -3.60 2.13 7.72
C LYS A 129 -3.48 2.77 9.11
N SER A 130 -2.26 3.12 9.52
CA SER A 130 -2.00 3.69 10.85
C SER A 130 -2.72 5.02 11.04
N SER A 131 -2.73 5.88 10.02
CA SER A 131 -3.40 7.18 10.07
C SER A 131 -4.92 7.05 10.14
N LEU A 132 -5.52 6.12 9.39
CA LEU A 132 -6.95 5.84 9.45
C LEU A 132 -7.35 5.16 10.77
N SER A 133 -6.52 4.24 11.29
CA SER A 133 -6.73 3.67 12.64
C SER A 133 -6.76 4.77 13.69
N ALA A 134 -5.80 5.69 13.67
CA ALA A 134 -5.75 6.83 14.59
C ALA A 134 -7.00 7.70 14.48
N TRP A 135 -7.42 8.06 13.26
CA TRP A 135 -8.65 8.83 13.04
C TRP A 135 -9.90 8.10 13.55
N LEU A 136 -10.07 6.81 13.26
CA LEU A 136 -11.21 6.03 13.76
C LEU A 136 -11.24 6.00 15.31
N CYS A 137 -10.08 5.99 15.95
CA CYS A 137 -10.01 6.06 17.42
C CYS A 137 -10.54 7.40 17.96
N THR A 138 -10.28 8.52 17.27
CA THR A 138 -10.84 9.82 17.66
C THR A 138 -12.35 9.88 17.47
N GLN A 139 -12.90 9.04 16.59
CA GLN A 139 -14.35 8.83 16.42
C GLN A 139 -14.95 7.81 17.41
N GLY A 140 -14.18 7.33 18.39
CA GLY A 140 -14.67 6.44 19.45
C GLY A 140 -14.49 4.94 19.20
N PHE A 141 -13.87 4.54 18.08
CA PHE A 141 -13.45 3.15 17.89
C PHE A 141 -12.30 2.80 18.84
N SER A 142 -12.23 1.54 19.25
CA SER A 142 -11.10 1.04 20.05
C SER A 142 -9.96 0.58 19.14
N TYR A 143 -8.75 1.09 19.37
CA TYR A 143 -7.55 0.61 18.70
C TYR A 143 -7.26 -0.85 19.06
N LEU A 144 -6.84 -1.64 18.07
CA LEU A 144 -6.33 -3.00 18.29
C LEU A 144 -4.89 -3.17 17.80
N THR A 145 -4.57 -2.74 16.58
CA THR A 145 -3.22 -2.82 16.00
C THR A 145 -3.11 -2.00 14.71
N ASP A 146 -1.91 -1.64 14.30
CA ASP A 146 -1.57 -1.17 12.95
C ASP A 146 -0.67 -2.14 12.18
N GLU A 147 -0.35 -3.29 12.78
CA GLU A 147 0.67 -4.22 12.30
C GLU A 147 0.17 -5.62 11.98
N LEU A 148 -0.26 -6.39 13.00
CA LEU A 148 -0.51 -7.81 12.84
C LEU A 148 -1.83 -8.22 13.47
N ILE A 149 -2.59 -8.96 12.69
CA ILE A 149 -3.79 -9.67 13.11
C ILE A 149 -3.60 -11.18 12.89
N HIS A 150 -4.18 -11.98 13.78
CA HIS A 150 -4.24 -13.43 13.63
C HIS A 150 -5.68 -13.92 13.74
N CYS A 151 -6.14 -14.64 12.73
CA CYS A 151 -7.46 -15.24 12.69
C CYS A 151 -7.35 -16.77 12.61
N PRO A 152 -7.72 -17.50 13.69
CA PRO A 152 -7.72 -18.95 13.68
C PRO A 152 -8.61 -19.54 12.58
N PHE A 153 -8.27 -20.72 12.07
CA PHE A 153 -9.09 -21.38 11.06
C PHE A 153 -10.53 -21.62 11.52
N GLY A 154 -11.48 -21.38 10.62
CA GLY A 154 -12.91 -21.56 10.91
C GLY A 154 -13.50 -20.55 11.91
N SER A 155 -12.76 -19.50 12.28
CA SER A 155 -13.19 -18.43 13.18
C SER A 155 -13.31 -17.10 12.44
N LEU A 156 -14.16 -16.20 12.94
CA LEU A 156 -14.10 -14.77 12.62
C LEU A 156 -13.59 -13.95 13.81
N ARG A 157 -13.44 -14.56 14.99
CA ARG A 157 -12.71 -13.92 16.10
C ARG A 157 -11.23 -13.92 15.79
N PHE A 158 -10.56 -12.81 16.09
CA PHE A 158 -9.15 -12.62 15.81
C PHE A 158 -8.42 -11.95 16.97
N ASP A 159 -7.12 -12.21 17.03
CA ASP A 159 -6.15 -11.59 17.92
C ASP A 159 -5.43 -10.47 17.19
N ALA A 160 -5.02 -9.43 17.93
CA ALA A 160 -4.23 -8.32 17.41
C ALA A 160 -2.92 -8.20 18.19
N PHE A 161 -1.81 -7.95 17.49
CA PHE A 161 -0.55 -7.59 18.12
C PHE A 161 -0.57 -6.09 18.41
N THR A 162 -1.05 -5.70 19.59
CA THR A 162 -1.22 -4.30 19.95
C THR A 162 0.11 -3.65 20.30
N ARG A 163 0.53 -2.71 19.46
CA ARG A 163 1.74 -1.90 19.65
C ARG A 163 1.46 -0.41 19.42
N PRO A 164 2.37 0.50 19.82
CA PRO A 164 2.27 1.91 19.44
C PRO A 164 2.08 2.10 17.94
N LEU A 165 1.22 3.07 17.58
CA LEU A 165 0.99 3.48 16.20
C LEU A 165 2.26 4.06 15.61
N ASN A 166 2.62 3.62 14.40
CA ASN A 166 3.90 4.00 13.80
C ASN A 166 3.67 4.87 12.55
N PHE A 167 4.02 6.15 12.65
CA PHE A 167 3.79 7.15 11.61
C PHE A 167 5.09 7.51 10.91
N LYS A 168 5.13 7.34 9.58
CA LYS A 168 6.25 7.85 8.77
C LYS A 168 6.26 9.37 8.86
N ASN A 169 7.44 9.99 8.98
CA ASN A 169 7.54 11.42 9.24
C ASN A 169 6.86 12.30 8.17
N HIS A 170 6.85 11.89 6.89
CA HIS A 170 6.11 12.58 5.81
C HIS A 170 4.57 12.44 5.89
N GLY A 171 4.07 11.47 6.67
CA GLY A 171 2.64 11.27 6.90
C GLY A 171 2.11 11.99 8.14
N LEU A 172 2.99 12.61 8.95
CA LEU A 172 2.59 13.37 10.13
C LEU A 172 1.82 14.64 9.75
N ASP A 173 2.14 15.27 8.62
CA ASP A 173 1.48 16.50 8.16
C ASP A 173 -0.05 16.34 8.01
N ALA A 174 -0.50 15.17 7.53
CA ALA A 174 -1.92 14.82 7.43
C ALA A 174 -2.56 14.53 8.80
N LEU A 175 -1.76 14.10 9.78
CA LEU A 175 -2.17 13.79 11.15
C LEU A 175 -2.07 15.00 12.08
N THR A 176 -1.40 16.09 11.72
CA THR A 176 -1.27 17.29 12.56
C THR A 176 -2.63 17.87 12.95
N ALA A 177 -3.66 17.69 12.11
CA ALA A 177 -5.03 18.07 12.41
C ALA A 177 -5.75 17.14 13.41
N LEU A 178 -5.23 15.92 13.63
CA LEU A 178 -5.78 14.89 14.52
C LEU A 178 -5.02 14.79 15.85
N LEU A 179 -3.77 15.26 15.87
CA LEU A 179 -2.95 15.26 17.07
C LEU A 179 -3.36 16.44 17.97
N PRO A 180 -3.48 16.24 19.29
CA PRO A 180 -3.59 17.36 20.23
C PRO A 180 -2.42 18.33 20.05
N ASP A 181 -2.65 19.64 20.27
CA ASP A 181 -1.64 20.70 20.13
C ASP A 181 -0.33 20.42 20.89
N THR A 182 -0.39 19.60 21.94
CA THR A 182 0.78 19.04 22.61
C THR A 182 0.58 17.54 22.85
N LEU A 183 1.44 16.72 22.23
CA LEU A 183 1.58 15.30 22.59
C LEU A 183 2.41 15.21 23.89
N PRO A 184 1.94 14.52 24.93
CA PRO A 184 2.73 14.34 26.15
C PRO A 184 4.04 13.63 25.81
N GLY A 185 5.17 14.15 26.32
CA GLY A 185 6.51 13.69 25.93
C GLY A 185 6.84 12.21 26.26
N ASN A 186 6.02 11.53 27.07
CA ASN A 186 6.19 10.11 27.39
C ASN A 186 5.36 9.18 26.48
N ASP A 187 4.41 9.73 25.72
CA ASP A 187 3.48 8.94 24.91
C ASP A 187 3.92 8.86 23.44
N THR A 188 5.05 9.46 23.11
CA THR A 188 5.63 9.44 21.76
C THR A 188 7.12 9.12 21.78
N LEU A 189 7.56 8.33 20.80
CA LEU A 189 8.96 8.04 20.54
C LEU A 189 9.28 8.50 19.11
N ALA A 190 9.77 9.73 19.00
CA ALA A 190 10.19 10.30 17.73
C ALA A 190 11.56 9.75 17.30
N GLY A 191 11.60 9.11 16.13
CA GLY A 191 12.82 8.66 15.44
C GLY A 191 13.06 9.43 14.14
N ASP A 192 14.22 9.22 13.54
CA ASP A 192 14.68 9.98 12.37
C ASP A 192 13.77 9.80 11.13
N ALA A 193 13.15 8.63 10.99
CA ALA A 193 12.26 8.31 9.86
C ALA A 193 10.80 8.06 10.25
N VAL A 194 10.55 7.68 11.51
CA VAL A 194 9.24 7.23 11.98
C VAL A 194 9.03 7.70 13.42
N THR A 195 7.80 8.11 13.73
CA THR A 195 7.36 8.49 15.07
C THR A 195 6.35 7.47 15.57
N MET A 196 6.63 6.86 16.72
CA MET A 196 5.68 5.99 17.40
C MET A 196 4.86 6.79 18.40
N ALA A 197 3.56 6.53 18.48
CA ALA A 197 2.67 7.13 19.47
C ALA A 197 1.83 6.07 20.17
N GLN A 198 1.66 6.21 21.49
CA GLN A 198 0.75 5.36 22.25
C GLN A 198 -0.69 5.56 21.72
N PRO A 199 -1.44 4.49 21.48
CA PRO A 199 -2.79 4.58 20.92
C PRO A 199 -3.77 5.33 21.82
N GLU A 200 -3.51 5.37 23.13
CA GLU A 200 -4.30 6.09 24.14
C GLU A 200 -4.35 7.61 23.88
N VAL A 201 -3.40 8.15 23.12
CA VAL A 201 -3.40 9.54 22.64
C VAL A 201 -4.62 9.83 21.74
N PHE A 202 -5.06 8.84 20.97
CA PHE A 202 -6.12 9.00 19.97
C PHE A 202 -7.49 8.50 20.45
N GLY A 203 -7.55 7.74 21.53
CA GLY A 203 -8.81 7.19 22.03
C GLY A 203 -8.61 5.95 22.88
N GLN A 204 -9.59 5.06 22.86
CA GLN A 204 -9.55 3.85 23.69
C GLN A 204 -8.64 2.80 23.06
N CYS A 205 -7.79 2.19 23.87
CA CYS A 205 -7.01 1.02 23.51
C CYS A 205 -7.36 -0.11 24.49
N ARG A 206 -7.85 -1.23 23.98
CA ARG A 206 -8.19 -2.40 24.80
C ARG A 206 -7.89 -3.70 24.07
N ALA A 207 -7.05 -4.54 24.68
CA ALA A 207 -6.83 -5.90 24.24
C ALA A 207 -8.16 -6.69 24.32
N THR A 208 -8.74 -6.98 23.16
CA THR A 208 -9.98 -7.76 23.01
C THR A 208 -9.83 -8.71 21.83
N MET A 209 -10.70 -9.72 21.74
CA MET A 209 -10.79 -10.65 20.61
C MET A 209 -12.13 -10.46 19.89
N PRO A 210 -12.33 -9.34 19.19
CA PRO A 210 -13.60 -9.04 18.55
C PRO A 210 -13.85 -10.00 17.39
N GLU A 211 -15.11 -10.11 17.00
CA GLU A 211 -15.50 -10.83 15.79
C GLU A 211 -15.35 -9.90 14.59
N LEU A 212 -14.58 -10.31 13.58
CA LEU A 212 -14.44 -9.60 12.32
C LEU A 212 -15.80 -9.45 11.65
N ALA A 213 -16.16 -8.20 11.38
CA ALA A 213 -17.43 -7.84 10.78
C ALA A 213 -17.29 -7.02 9.50
N PHE A 214 -16.12 -6.41 9.26
CA PHE A 214 -15.91 -5.60 8.07
C PHE A 214 -14.45 -5.59 7.61
N LEU A 215 -14.25 -5.62 6.30
CA LEU A 215 -12.95 -5.38 5.66
C LEU A 215 -12.99 -4.01 4.97
N LEU A 216 -12.11 -3.10 5.37
CA LEU A 216 -12.00 -1.78 4.77
C LEU A 216 -10.58 -1.60 4.23
N PHE A 217 -10.43 -1.46 2.91
CA PHE A 217 -9.13 -1.34 2.26
C PHE A 217 -8.83 0.14 2.00
N PRO A 218 -8.02 0.81 2.84
CA PRO A 218 -7.75 2.24 2.69
C PRO A 218 -6.76 2.53 1.55
N THR A 219 -6.97 3.67 0.90
CA THR A 219 -6.06 4.29 -0.06
C THR A 219 -6.11 5.79 0.17
N PHE A 220 -5.09 6.33 0.83
CA PHE A 220 -4.96 7.77 1.02
C PHE A 220 -4.25 8.38 -0.18
N GLU A 221 -4.87 9.37 -0.81
CA GLU A 221 -4.31 10.13 -1.92
C GLU A 221 -4.67 11.60 -1.72
N GLN A 222 -3.68 12.45 -1.42
CA GLN A 222 -3.93 13.84 -1.04
C GLN A 222 -4.77 14.57 -2.09
N GLY A 223 -5.89 15.15 -1.65
CA GLY A 223 -6.81 15.88 -2.54
C GLY A 223 -7.78 15.01 -3.34
N ALA A 224 -7.71 13.68 -3.24
CA ALA A 224 -8.69 12.79 -3.84
C ALA A 224 -10.10 13.02 -3.26
N ASP A 225 -11.10 12.73 -4.10
CA ASP A 225 -12.50 12.67 -3.67
C ASP A 225 -12.73 11.45 -2.77
N LEU A 226 -13.67 11.57 -1.82
CA LEU A 226 -14.06 10.44 -0.98
C LEU A 226 -14.88 9.44 -1.78
N GLU A 227 -14.33 8.24 -1.96
CA GLU A 227 -15.00 7.10 -2.57
C GLU A 227 -15.01 5.89 -1.62
N LEU A 228 -16.18 5.28 -1.46
CA LEU A 228 -16.34 4.01 -0.76
C LEU A 228 -17.00 3.00 -1.69
N GLU A 229 -16.20 2.09 -2.23
CA GLU A 229 -16.60 1.15 -3.25
C GLU A 229 -16.72 -0.27 -2.69
N PRO A 230 -17.86 -0.95 -2.91
CA PRO A 230 -17.99 -2.35 -2.55
C PRO A 230 -17.01 -3.24 -3.31
N MET A 231 -16.43 -4.22 -2.61
CA MET A 231 -15.54 -5.20 -3.19
C MET A 231 -16.21 -6.57 -3.27
N SER A 232 -16.03 -7.25 -4.39
CA SER A 232 -16.37 -8.67 -4.49
C SER A 232 -15.45 -9.51 -3.58
N PRO A 233 -15.90 -10.70 -3.13
CA PRO A 233 -15.04 -11.61 -2.38
C PRO A 233 -13.72 -11.96 -3.06
N ALA A 234 -13.70 -11.99 -4.40
CA ALA A 234 -12.50 -12.26 -5.19
C ALA A 234 -11.50 -11.08 -5.11
N GLN A 235 -11.96 -9.84 -5.26
CA GLN A 235 -11.12 -8.65 -5.14
C GLN A 235 -10.56 -8.52 -3.72
N ALA A 236 -11.42 -8.69 -2.70
CA ALA A 236 -11.00 -8.64 -1.30
C ALA A 236 -9.99 -9.74 -0.97
N GLY A 237 -10.23 -10.97 -1.47
CA GLY A 237 -9.33 -12.09 -1.27
C GLY A 237 -7.95 -11.88 -1.90
N LEU A 238 -7.91 -11.34 -3.13
CA LEU A 238 -6.64 -11.04 -3.80
C LEU A 238 -5.82 -9.99 -3.03
N GLN A 239 -6.45 -8.93 -2.55
CA GLN A 239 -5.76 -7.90 -1.77
C GLN A 239 -5.32 -8.41 -0.39
N LEU A 240 -6.15 -9.23 0.28
CA LEU A 240 -5.78 -9.86 1.54
C LEU A 240 -4.60 -10.82 1.40
N MET A 241 -4.53 -11.58 0.29
CA MET A 241 -3.37 -12.43 0.01
C MET A 241 -2.07 -11.62 -0.08
N GLY A 242 -2.11 -10.37 -0.58
CA GLY A 242 -0.96 -9.47 -0.59
C GLY A 242 -0.49 -9.03 0.81
N CYS A 243 -1.34 -9.19 1.82
CA CYS A 243 -1.04 -8.89 3.22
C CYS A 243 -0.74 -10.16 4.05
N HIS A 244 -0.80 -11.35 3.46
CA HIS A 244 -0.72 -12.62 4.18
C HIS A 244 0.72 -13.01 4.52
N VAL A 245 1.16 -12.69 5.74
CA VAL A 245 2.57 -12.78 6.14
C VAL A 245 3.02 -14.20 6.49
N ASN A 246 2.13 -15.09 6.93
CA ASN A 246 2.45 -16.50 7.18
C ASN A 246 2.00 -17.43 6.03
N ALA A 247 1.76 -16.91 4.83
CA ALA A 247 1.33 -17.71 3.67
C ALA A 247 2.24 -18.91 3.38
N ARG A 248 3.55 -18.77 3.57
CA ARG A 248 4.52 -19.86 3.35
C ARG A 248 4.38 -21.02 4.37
N ASN A 249 3.76 -20.77 5.52
CA ASN A 249 3.62 -21.73 6.61
C ASN A 249 2.37 -22.60 6.47
N LEU A 250 1.46 -22.27 5.55
CA LEU A 250 0.13 -22.88 5.46
C LEU A 250 -0.02 -23.70 4.16
N PRO A 251 -0.74 -24.84 4.20
CA PRO A 251 -1.09 -25.59 3.01
C PRO A 251 -1.85 -24.72 1.99
N GLY A 252 -1.46 -24.80 0.72
CA GLY A 252 -2.06 -23.99 -0.34
C GLY A 252 -2.00 -22.48 -0.06
N HIS A 253 -1.01 -22.04 0.71
CA HIS A 253 -0.84 -20.65 1.14
C HIS A 253 -2.03 -20.04 1.89
N GLY A 254 -2.88 -20.87 2.51
CA GLY A 254 -4.11 -20.41 3.19
C GLY A 254 -5.17 -19.82 2.25
N PHE A 255 -5.01 -19.97 0.93
CA PHE A 255 -5.89 -19.35 -0.07
C PHE A 255 -7.36 -19.71 0.12
N ALA A 256 -7.66 -20.98 0.41
CA ALA A 256 -9.02 -21.44 0.63
C ALA A 256 -9.68 -20.76 1.84
N GLU A 257 -8.91 -20.49 2.89
CA GLU A 257 -9.40 -19.85 4.12
C GLU A 257 -9.64 -18.35 3.90
N VAL A 258 -8.75 -17.68 3.15
CA VAL A 258 -8.97 -16.29 2.72
C VAL A 258 -10.26 -16.18 1.91
N VAL A 259 -10.47 -17.06 0.92
CA VAL A 259 -11.69 -17.05 0.10
C VAL A 259 -12.95 -17.30 0.95
N LYS A 260 -12.90 -18.23 1.91
CA LYS A 260 -14.01 -18.49 2.84
C LYS A 260 -14.33 -17.27 3.69
N LEU A 261 -13.32 -16.58 4.22
CA LEU A 261 -13.47 -15.37 5.02
C LEU A 261 -14.08 -14.24 4.20
N CYS A 262 -13.56 -13.96 3.00
CA CYS A 262 -14.07 -12.90 2.13
C CYS A 262 -15.49 -13.13 1.61
N ARG A 263 -15.99 -14.37 1.64
CA ARG A 263 -17.40 -14.68 1.32
C ARG A 263 -18.36 -14.40 2.48
N GLN A 264 -17.85 -14.33 3.70
CA GLN A 264 -18.64 -14.13 4.92
C GLN A 264 -18.61 -12.68 5.40
N VAL A 265 -17.54 -11.97 5.13
CA VAL A 265 -17.31 -10.62 5.63
C VAL A 265 -17.46 -9.59 4.51
N PRO A 266 -18.33 -8.57 4.65
CA PRO A 266 -18.43 -7.49 3.68
C PRO A 266 -17.12 -6.71 3.57
N ALA A 267 -16.82 -6.25 2.35
CA ALA A 267 -15.58 -5.57 2.03
C ALA A 267 -15.84 -4.31 1.20
N CYS A 268 -15.17 -3.21 1.54
CA CYS A 268 -15.14 -2.00 0.73
C CYS A 268 -13.71 -1.48 0.56
N ARG A 269 -13.45 -0.86 -0.59
CA ARG A 269 -12.29 -0.01 -0.84
C ARG A 269 -12.64 1.43 -0.48
N LEU A 270 -11.76 2.09 0.27
CA LEU A 270 -11.89 3.50 0.65
C LEU A 270 -10.79 4.29 -0.03
N ILE A 271 -11.15 5.28 -0.82
CA ILE A 271 -10.25 6.31 -1.35
C ILE A 271 -10.62 7.63 -0.70
N TYR A 272 -9.65 8.38 -0.20
CA TYR A 272 -9.89 9.66 0.47
C TYR A 272 -8.67 10.57 0.42
N GLY A 273 -8.91 11.88 0.35
CA GLY A 273 -7.85 12.88 0.29
C GLY A 273 -7.67 13.72 1.54
N SER A 274 -8.63 13.69 2.47
CA SER A 274 -8.47 14.30 3.79
C SER A 274 -9.38 13.66 4.84
N PHE A 275 -9.04 13.80 6.12
CA PHE A 275 -9.86 13.28 7.23
C PHE A 275 -11.19 14.02 7.38
N GLN A 276 -11.25 15.32 7.06
CA GLN A 276 -12.48 16.11 7.13
C GLN A 276 -13.59 15.55 6.23
N GLN A 277 -13.22 14.94 5.10
CA GLN A 277 -14.19 14.30 4.21
C GLN A 277 -14.85 13.07 4.84
N LEU A 278 -14.16 12.39 5.78
CA LEU A 278 -14.62 11.16 6.40
C LEU A 278 -15.64 11.41 7.52
N GLU A 279 -15.55 12.56 8.19
CA GLU A 279 -16.36 12.92 9.36
C GLU A 279 -17.86 12.91 9.08
N ASN A 280 -18.62 12.27 9.98
CA ASN A 280 -20.06 12.05 9.89
C ASN A 280 -20.50 11.29 8.62
N ARG A 281 -19.57 10.59 7.95
CA ARG A 281 -19.84 9.81 6.74
C ARG A 281 -19.35 8.38 6.92
N LEU A 282 -18.04 8.21 7.03
CA LEU A 282 -17.42 6.89 7.13
C LEU A 282 -17.68 6.29 8.52
N ASP A 283 -17.45 7.05 9.58
CA ASP A 283 -17.70 6.69 10.97
C ASP A 283 -19.16 6.24 11.16
N SER A 284 -20.12 7.10 10.81
CA SER A 284 -21.55 6.82 10.93
C SER A 284 -22.01 5.62 10.10
N PHE A 285 -21.43 5.43 8.90
CA PHE A 285 -21.67 4.23 8.09
C PHE A 285 -21.12 2.97 8.75
N LEU A 286 -19.89 3.01 9.26
CA LEU A 286 -19.26 1.88 9.93
C LEU A 286 -20.04 1.52 11.22
N GLU A 287 -20.42 2.51 12.02
CA GLU A 287 -21.28 2.29 13.19
C GLU A 287 -22.58 1.59 12.81
N LEU A 288 -23.31 2.11 11.82
CA LEU A 288 -24.56 1.52 11.34
C LEU A 288 -24.36 0.09 10.81
N ALA A 289 -23.30 -0.13 10.02
CA ALA A 289 -22.98 -1.43 9.46
C ALA A 289 -22.67 -2.48 10.54
N LEU A 290 -21.94 -2.07 11.58
CA LEU A 290 -21.52 -2.94 12.68
C LEU A 290 -22.63 -3.19 13.71
N ASP A 291 -23.47 -2.19 14.00
CA ASP A 291 -24.60 -2.33 14.95
C ASP A 291 -25.78 -3.09 14.36
N SER A 292 -26.06 -2.91 13.06
CA SER A 292 -27.20 -3.54 12.39
C SER A 292 -26.87 -4.88 11.74
N ALA A 293 -25.61 -5.35 11.85
CA ALA A 293 -25.10 -6.56 11.21
C ALA A 293 -25.54 -6.69 9.74
N LEU A 294 -25.35 -5.60 8.98
CA LEU A 294 -25.89 -5.48 7.64
C LEU A 294 -25.37 -6.57 6.70
N THR A 295 -26.26 -7.08 5.85
CA THR A 295 -25.87 -8.01 4.78
C THR A 295 -24.97 -7.30 3.76
N THR A 296 -24.18 -8.06 3.01
CA THR A 296 -23.34 -7.52 1.91
C THR A 296 -24.15 -6.66 0.94
N SER A 297 -25.39 -7.05 0.60
CA SER A 297 -26.23 -6.25 -0.29
C SER A 297 -26.63 -4.90 0.31
N GLN A 298 -26.86 -4.82 1.61
CA GLN A 298 -27.19 -3.56 2.31
C GLN A 298 -25.97 -2.67 2.43
N VAL A 299 -24.82 -3.24 2.78
CA VAL A 299 -23.51 -2.56 2.78
C VAL A 299 -23.26 -1.94 1.41
N ASN A 300 -23.43 -2.69 0.32
CA ASN A 300 -23.20 -2.21 -1.03
C ASN A 300 -24.08 -1.02 -1.39
N LYS A 301 -25.35 -1.04 -0.95
CA LYS A 301 -26.30 0.05 -1.19
C LYS A 301 -25.95 1.31 -0.39
N LEU A 302 -25.51 1.16 0.86
CA LEU A 302 -25.17 2.27 1.74
C LEU A 302 -23.79 2.86 1.47
N ALA A 303 -22.85 2.08 0.94
CA ALA A 303 -21.52 2.58 0.56
C ALA A 303 -21.60 3.71 -0.48
N GLY A 304 -22.58 3.65 -1.39
CA GLY A 304 -22.88 4.74 -2.32
C GLY A 304 -23.35 6.03 -1.64
N MET A 305 -23.98 5.95 -0.45
CA MET A 305 -24.35 7.13 0.34
C MET A 305 -23.14 7.75 1.04
N VAL A 306 -22.16 6.93 1.42
CA VAL A 306 -20.87 7.43 1.95
C VAL A 306 -20.12 8.20 0.88
N THR A 307 -20.24 7.83 -0.40
CA THR A 307 -19.60 8.49 -1.55
C THR A 307 -20.39 9.73 -2.04
N ALA A 308 -21.67 9.84 -1.68
CA ALA A 308 -22.53 10.94 -2.14
C ALA A 308 -22.02 12.29 -1.60
N PRO A 309 -21.87 13.33 -2.45
CA PRO A 309 -21.41 14.64 -2.01
C PRO A 309 -22.25 15.15 -0.83
N GLN A 310 -21.60 15.61 0.26
CA GLN A 310 -22.24 16.40 1.31
C GLN A 310 -22.87 17.64 0.67
N GLN A 311 -24.18 17.62 0.46
CA GLN A 311 -24.88 18.70 -0.20
C GLN A 311 -25.51 19.63 0.86
N ALA A 312 -25.30 20.95 0.75
CA ALA A 312 -26.22 22.02 1.23
C ALA A 312 -26.08 22.59 2.65
N LEU A 313 -25.00 23.32 2.93
CA LEU A 313 -25.04 24.60 3.68
C LEU A 313 -24.03 25.55 3.03
N SER A 314 -24.52 26.53 2.28
CA SER A 314 -23.76 27.60 1.59
C SER A 314 -22.94 27.21 0.34
N SER A 315 -23.61 27.18 -0.82
CA SER A 315 -23.21 27.92 -2.04
C SER A 315 -24.05 27.45 -3.24
N SER A 316 -24.33 28.40 -4.13
CA SER A 316 -25.45 28.47 -5.07
C SER A 316 -25.61 27.33 -6.08
N GLU A 317 -26.88 27.12 -6.46
CA GLU A 317 -27.45 26.17 -7.43
C GLU A 317 -26.90 26.21 -8.88
N ALA A 318 -25.74 26.83 -9.13
CA ALA A 318 -25.18 26.97 -10.49
C ALA A 318 -24.22 25.82 -10.90
N ASP A 319 -23.71 25.02 -9.97
CA ASP A 319 -22.67 23.99 -10.26
C ASP A 319 -23.19 22.54 -10.29
N ARG A 320 -24.49 22.30 -10.09
CA ARG A 320 -25.07 20.94 -9.97
C ARG A 320 -25.48 20.24 -11.27
N GLU A 321 -24.90 20.62 -12.40
CA GLU A 321 -25.03 19.86 -13.64
C GLU A 321 -23.69 19.69 -14.38
N ARG A 322 -22.77 18.86 -13.85
CA ARG A 322 -21.76 18.21 -14.70
C ARG A 322 -21.51 16.77 -14.26
N LYS A 323 -22.33 15.83 -14.76
CA LYS A 323 -21.76 14.54 -15.20
C LYS A 323 -20.65 14.91 -16.19
N LYS A 324 -19.36 14.81 -15.83
CA LYS A 324 -18.27 15.06 -16.80
C LYS A 324 -18.50 14.11 -17.97
N LYS A 325 -18.97 14.69 -19.08
CA LYS A 325 -19.22 14.01 -20.35
C LYS A 325 -17.88 13.40 -20.79
N ILE A 326 -17.86 12.09 -21.01
CA ILE A 326 -16.70 11.44 -21.64
C ILE A 326 -16.43 12.16 -22.95
N LEU A 327 -15.27 12.76 -23.06
CA LEU A 327 -14.89 13.52 -24.24
C LEU A 327 -14.71 12.51 -25.38
N PRO A 328 -15.23 12.79 -26.59
CA PRO A 328 -15.14 11.84 -27.69
C PRO A 328 -13.68 11.63 -28.09
N ALA A 329 -13.38 10.42 -28.55
CA ALA A 329 -12.08 10.11 -29.15
C ALA A 329 -11.76 11.13 -30.26
N THR A 330 -10.50 11.53 -30.36
CA THR A 330 -10.02 12.26 -31.53
C THR A 330 -10.09 11.32 -32.72
N PRO A 331 -10.69 11.73 -33.86
CA PRO A 331 -10.78 10.88 -35.04
C PRO A 331 -9.42 10.39 -35.48
N GLN A 332 -9.37 9.16 -35.97
CA GLN A 332 -8.16 8.59 -36.55
C GLN A 332 -7.76 9.38 -37.80
N GLN A 333 -6.49 9.75 -37.88
CA GLN A 333 -5.92 10.45 -39.03
C GLN A 333 -5.38 9.46 -40.07
N ALA A 334 -4.83 9.99 -41.16
CA ALA A 334 -4.14 9.17 -42.15
C ALA A 334 -3.03 8.35 -41.49
N LYS A 335 -2.94 7.08 -41.89
CA LYS A 335 -1.97 6.11 -41.39
C LYS A 335 -0.56 6.70 -41.40
N LYS A 336 0.13 6.58 -40.26
CA LYS A 336 1.53 6.96 -40.07
C LYS A 336 2.42 5.72 -40.12
N LYS A 337 3.74 5.94 -40.14
CA LYS A 337 4.70 4.83 -40.14
C LYS A 337 4.86 4.23 -38.75
N LEU A 338 4.89 5.07 -37.73
CA LEU A 338 5.03 4.67 -36.33
C LEU A 338 3.93 5.30 -35.47
N THR A 339 3.22 4.48 -34.70
CA THR A 339 2.39 4.95 -33.58
C THR A 339 3.20 4.88 -32.29
N ILE A 340 3.34 6.01 -31.60
CA ILE A 340 3.91 6.10 -30.25
C ILE A 340 2.74 6.15 -29.29
N GLY A 341 2.52 5.06 -28.57
CA GLY A 341 1.37 4.90 -27.70
C GLY A 341 1.74 4.91 -26.23
N MET A 342 0.91 5.60 -25.44
CA MET A 342 0.99 5.61 -23.98
C MET A 342 -0.42 5.50 -23.38
N ALA A 343 -0.53 4.80 -22.26
CA ALA A 343 -1.73 4.78 -21.44
C ALA A 343 -1.53 5.70 -20.25
N VAL A 344 -2.51 6.56 -19.99
CA VAL A 344 -2.43 7.61 -18.97
C VAL A 344 -3.57 7.41 -17.98
N TYR A 345 -3.25 7.49 -16.69
CA TYR A 345 -4.23 7.47 -15.61
C TYR A 345 -3.89 8.64 -14.68
N ASP A 346 -4.59 9.77 -14.83
CA ASP A 346 -4.38 11.01 -14.08
C ASP A 346 -2.91 11.43 -13.88
N ASP A 347 -2.11 11.29 -14.95
CA ASP A 347 -0.73 11.77 -15.05
C ASP A 347 -0.59 12.69 -16.26
N TYR A 348 -1.33 13.82 -16.25
CA TYR A 348 -1.23 14.82 -17.31
C TYR A 348 0.18 15.36 -17.45
N ASP A 349 0.89 15.61 -16.35
CA ASP A 349 2.23 16.20 -16.39
C ASP A 349 3.22 15.26 -17.09
N GLY A 350 3.25 13.97 -16.72
CA GLY A 350 4.06 12.97 -17.40
C GLY A 350 3.75 12.93 -18.88
N ALA A 351 2.47 12.74 -19.23
CA ALA A 351 2.03 12.67 -20.63
C ALA A 351 2.39 13.95 -21.41
N TYR A 352 2.14 15.12 -20.82
CA TYR A 352 2.44 16.42 -21.40
C TYR A 352 3.93 16.58 -21.69
N PHE A 353 4.80 16.29 -20.70
CA PHE A 353 6.24 16.42 -20.89
C PHE A 353 6.77 15.44 -21.93
N SER A 354 6.29 14.20 -21.95
CA SER A 354 6.69 13.22 -22.97
C SER A 354 6.25 13.64 -24.37
N VAL A 355 5.00 14.08 -24.53
CA VAL A 355 4.46 14.57 -25.81
C VAL A 355 5.24 15.81 -26.29
N GLN A 356 5.49 16.78 -25.42
CA GLN A 356 6.23 17.99 -25.75
C GLN A 356 7.70 17.70 -26.07
N ALA A 357 8.35 16.81 -25.31
CA ALA A 357 9.71 16.38 -25.58
C ALA A 357 9.83 15.69 -26.94
N ILE A 358 8.87 14.83 -27.32
CA ILE A 358 8.82 14.25 -28.67
C ILE A 358 8.70 15.36 -29.71
N GLY A 359 7.78 16.30 -29.51
CA GLY A 359 7.58 17.44 -30.42
C GLY A 359 8.80 18.37 -30.55
N LEU A 360 9.56 18.54 -29.47
CA LEU A 360 10.72 19.43 -29.42
C LEU A 360 12.00 18.75 -29.96
N TYR A 361 12.24 17.49 -29.58
CA TYR A 361 13.50 16.80 -29.83
C TYR A 361 13.53 15.99 -31.12
N HIS A 362 12.36 15.69 -31.72
CA HIS A 362 12.22 14.78 -32.87
C HIS A 362 11.41 15.41 -34.00
N GLN A 363 11.63 16.70 -34.26
CA GLN A 363 10.93 17.43 -35.33
C GLN A 363 11.15 16.80 -36.71
N GLU A 364 12.30 16.16 -36.91
CA GLU A 364 12.73 15.53 -38.16
C GLU A 364 11.87 14.33 -38.58
N VAL A 365 11.16 13.68 -37.64
CA VAL A 365 10.26 12.54 -37.91
C VAL A 365 8.79 12.86 -37.65
N ARG A 366 8.46 14.12 -37.35
CA ARG A 366 7.10 14.53 -36.95
C ARG A 366 6.03 14.16 -37.98
N ALA A 367 6.37 14.15 -39.26
CA ALA A 367 5.45 13.79 -40.34
C ALA A 367 5.12 12.29 -40.39
N ASP A 368 6.02 11.44 -39.90
CA ASP A 368 5.97 9.99 -39.99
C ASP A 368 5.39 9.31 -38.74
N ILE A 369 5.16 10.08 -37.67
CA ILE A 369 4.69 9.56 -36.38
C ILE A 369 3.28 10.04 -36.01
N GLU A 370 2.56 9.19 -35.30
CA GLU A 370 1.34 9.51 -34.57
C GLU A 370 1.60 9.31 -33.08
N ILE A 371 1.15 10.24 -32.23
CA ILE A 371 1.13 10.05 -30.78
C ILE A 371 -0.28 9.65 -30.37
N LEU A 372 -0.42 8.48 -29.75
CA LEU A 372 -1.68 7.91 -29.29
C LEU A 372 -1.71 7.88 -27.76
N VAL A 373 -2.65 8.60 -27.16
CA VAL A 373 -2.91 8.57 -25.72
C VAL A 373 -4.21 7.84 -25.45
N ILE A 374 -4.11 6.74 -24.70
CA ILE A 374 -5.26 6.06 -24.11
C ILE A 374 -5.49 6.65 -22.73
N ASP A 375 -6.56 7.41 -22.58
CA ASP A 375 -6.99 7.95 -21.29
C ASP A 375 -7.77 6.87 -20.54
N ASN A 376 -7.14 6.25 -19.53
CA ASN A 376 -7.68 5.19 -18.68
C ASN A 376 -8.54 5.75 -17.53
N HIS A 377 -8.67 7.08 -17.44
CA HIS A 377 -9.61 7.72 -16.54
C HIS A 377 -10.31 8.89 -17.25
N PRO A 378 -11.15 8.63 -18.28
CA PRO A 378 -11.70 9.67 -19.16
C PRO A 378 -12.77 10.57 -18.54
N GLN A 379 -12.98 10.42 -17.23
CA GLN A 379 -13.83 11.28 -16.41
C GLN A 379 -13.03 11.95 -15.28
N GLY A 380 -11.74 11.65 -15.17
CA GLY A 380 -10.81 12.13 -14.16
C GLY A 380 -10.50 13.62 -14.27
N ALA A 381 -9.56 14.06 -13.44
CA ALA A 381 -9.13 15.45 -13.41
C ALA A 381 -8.50 15.87 -14.75
N ASP A 382 -7.74 14.96 -15.35
CA ASP A 382 -6.85 15.25 -16.45
C ASP A 382 -7.47 15.02 -17.83
N ALA A 383 -8.61 14.34 -17.92
CA ALA A 383 -9.24 13.99 -19.20
C ALA A 383 -9.45 15.19 -20.13
N SER A 384 -9.85 16.34 -19.57
CA SER A 384 -10.02 17.59 -20.33
C SER A 384 -8.69 18.17 -20.81
N ALA A 385 -7.64 18.10 -19.98
CA ALA A 385 -6.31 18.59 -20.32
C ALA A 385 -5.64 17.69 -21.37
N LEU A 386 -5.71 16.37 -21.19
CA LEU A 386 -5.26 15.37 -22.16
C LEU A 386 -5.98 15.51 -23.50
N LYS A 387 -7.30 15.75 -23.48
CA LYS A 387 -8.05 15.97 -24.72
C LYS A 387 -7.58 17.21 -25.47
N LYS A 388 -7.29 18.31 -24.76
CA LYS A 388 -6.85 19.58 -25.37
C LYS A 388 -5.53 19.47 -26.14
N LEU A 389 -4.70 18.47 -25.84
CA LEU A 389 -3.45 18.21 -26.58
C LEU A 389 -3.70 17.79 -28.04
N GLU A 390 -4.93 17.51 -28.45
CA GLU A 390 -5.26 17.29 -29.86
C GLU A 390 -4.95 18.50 -30.76
N CYS A 391 -4.81 19.70 -30.17
CA CYS A 391 -4.35 20.89 -30.89
C CYS A 391 -2.94 20.74 -31.48
N LEU A 392 -2.15 19.77 -31.01
CA LEU A 392 -0.80 19.48 -31.51
C LEU A 392 -0.81 18.81 -32.89
N GLY A 393 -1.97 18.40 -33.43
CA GLY A 393 -2.12 17.95 -34.82
C GLY A 393 -1.66 16.52 -35.10
N ASN A 394 -0.59 16.02 -34.49
CA ASN A 394 -0.13 14.61 -34.60
C ASN A 394 -0.48 13.76 -33.37
N TYR A 395 -1.45 14.23 -32.57
CA TYR A 395 -1.88 13.63 -31.30
C TYR A 395 -3.31 13.10 -31.42
N ARG A 396 -3.54 11.89 -30.93
CA ARG A 396 -4.86 11.25 -30.85
C ARG A 396 -5.17 10.86 -29.41
N TYR A 397 -6.27 11.41 -28.89
CA TYR A 397 -6.86 11.04 -27.61
C TYR A 397 -7.91 9.94 -27.80
N VAL A 398 -7.84 8.87 -27.00
CA VAL A 398 -8.85 7.81 -26.97
C VAL A 398 -9.29 7.59 -25.51
N PRO A 399 -10.56 7.88 -25.15
CA PRO A 399 -11.08 7.58 -23.83
C PRO A 399 -11.31 6.06 -23.69
N PHE A 400 -10.89 5.48 -22.58
CA PHE A 400 -11.10 4.07 -22.30
C PHE A 400 -11.41 3.84 -20.82
N LYS A 401 -12.52 3.17 -20.52
CA LYS A 401 -13.01 2.98 -19.14
C LYS A 401 -13.30 1.53 -18.75
N GLU A 402 -13.15 0.59 -19.68
CA GLU A 402 -13.63 -0.79 -19.48
C GLU A 402 -12.70 -1.60 -18.56
N LYS A 403 -11.40 -1.25 -18.51
CA LYS A 403 -10.38 -1.94 -17.72
C LYS A 403 -9.31 -0.96 -17.24
N THR A 404 -8.94 -1.04 -15.97
CA THR A 404 -7.87 -0.27 -15.34
C THR A 404 -6.65 -1.15 -15.03
N GLY A 405 -5.45 -0.55 -14.91
CA GLY A 405 -4.19 -1.26 -14.63
C GLY A 405 -3.25 -1.37 -15.85
N THR A 406 -2.06 -1.96 -15.66
CA THR A 406 -0.97 -1.99 -16.67
C THR A 406 -1.31 -2.78 -17.94
N ALA A 407 -2.23 -3.74 -17.86
CA ALA A 407 -2.72 -4.52 -19.00
C ALA A 407 -3.50 -3.69 -20.03
N ILE A 408 -3.84 -2.42 -19.74
CA ILE A 408 -4.45 -1.53 -20.73
C ILE A 408 -3.54 -1.26 -21.92
N ARG A 409 -2.22 -1.49 -21.81
CA ARG A 409 -1.27 -1.26 -22.91
C ARG A 409 -1.64 -2.05 -24.17
N ASP A 410 -2.35 -3.18 -24.05
CA ASP A 410 -2.92 -3.90 -25.20
C ASP A 410 -3.86 -3.02 -26.05
N ARG A 411 -4.55 -2.06 -25.43
CA ARG A 411 -5.43 -1.11 -26.12
C ARG A 411 -4.66 -0.20 -27.06
N ILE A 412 -3.40 0.14 -26.74
CA ILE A 412 -2.53 0.91 -27.63
C ILE A 412 -2.39 0.17 -28.96
N PHE A 413 -2.10 -1.12 -28.93
CA PHE A 413 -1.92 -1.93 -30.14
C PHE A 413 -3.23 -2.10 -30.92
N ALA A 414 -4.36 -2.26 -30.22
CA ALA A 414 -5.67 -2.38 -30.85
C ALA A 414 -6.12 -1.08 -31.55
N GLU A 415 -5.69 0.07 -31.04
CA GLU A 415 -6.03 1.38 -31.60
C GLU A 415 -5.00 1.87 -32.61
N ALA A 416 -3.74 1.45 -32.51
CA ALA A 416 -2.65 1.95 -33.32
C ALA A 416 -2.94 1.83 -34.83
N SER A 417 -2.57 2.87 -35.57
CA SER A 417 -2.72 2.92 -37.02
C SER A 417 -1.43 2.62 -37.77
N GLY A 418 -0.29 2.77 -37.08
CA GLY A 418 1.03 2.68 -37.67
C GLY A 418 1.42 1.27 -38.14
N ASP A 419 2.37 1.22 -39.07
CA ASP A 419 3.03 -0.06 -39.44
C ASP A 419 3.79 -0.65 -38.25
N PHE A 420 4.37 0.22 -37.42
CA PHE A 420 5.05 -0.14 -36.18
C PHE A 420 4.41 0.56 -34.99
N VAL A 421 4.53 -0.05 -33.80
CA VAL A 421 4.01 0.49 -32.54
C VAL A 421 5.14 0.55 -31.50
N LEU A 422 5.40 1.75 -30.99
CA LEU A 422 6.22 1.97 -29.80
C LEU A 422 5.30 2.19 -28.60
N CYS A 423 5.20 1.19 -27.72
CA CYS A 423 4.48 1.32 -26.45
C CYS A 423 5.45 1.79 -25.36
N MET A 424 5.10 2.88 -24.67
CA MET A 424 5.93 3.46 -23.61
C MET A 424 5.09 3.96 -22.43
N ASP A 425 5.73 4.16 -21.29
CA ASP A 425 5.12 4.87 -20.16
C ASP A 425 4.94 6.36 -20.47
N CYS A 426 3.91 6.95 -19.87
CA CYS A 426 3.52 8.33 -20.17
C CYS A 426 4.52 9.37 -19.65
N HIS A 427 5.38 9.04 -18.69
CA HIS A 427 6.42 9.92 -18.12
C HIS A 427 7.84 9.63 -18.65
N VAL A 428 7.98 8.92 -19.78
CA VAL A 428 9.28 8.59 -20.37
C VAL A 428 9.66 9.59 -21.46
N LEU A 429 10.86 10.16 -21.37
CA LEU A 429 11.41 11.05 -22.40
C LEU A 429 12.29 10.28 -23.39
N ILE A 430 12.24 10.64 -24.67
CA ILE A 430 13.07 10.04 -25.72
C ILE A 430 14.17 11.02 -26.11
N VAL A 431 15.44 10.60 -25.94
CA VAL A 431 16.61 11.43 -26.27
C VAL A 431 16.63 11.85 -27.74
N PRO A 432 17.15 13.06 -28.08
CA PRO A 432 17.14 13.58 -29.46
C PRO A 432 17.68 12.59 -30.51
N GLY A 433 17.02 12.51 -31.66
CA GLY A 433 17.42 11.67 -32.80
C GLY A 433 17.22 10.15 -32.63
N ALA A 434 16.73 9.68 -31.48
CA ALA A 434 16.46 8.25 -31.30
C ALA A 434 15.33 7.73 -32.19
N LEU A 435 14.24 8.50 -32.37
CA LEU A 435 13.13 8.09 -33.24
C LEU A 435 13.54 8.06 -34.71
N ALA A 436 14.35 9.03 -35.17
CA ALA A 436 14.91 9.03 -36.51
C ALA A 436 15.75 7.77 -36.80
N ARG A 437 16.60 7.37 -35.84
CA ARG A 437 17.37 6.12 -35.95
C ARG A 437 16.49 4.88 -35.99
N LEU A 438 15.42 4.85 -35.18
CA LEU A 438 14.46 3.74 -35.17
C LEU A 438 13.72 3.62 -36.51
N LEU A 439 13.22 4.73 -37.07
CA LEU A 439 12.56 4.72 -38.37
C LEU A 439 13.52 4.30 -39.50
N ALA A 440 14.76 4.79 -39.48
CA ALA A 440 15.78 4.41 -40.44
C ALA A 440 16.17 2.92 -40.35
N TYR A 441 16.08 2.32 -39.16
CA TYR A 441 16.23 0.88 -38.98
C TYR A 441 15.08 0.13 -39.69
N PHE A 442 13.83 0.54 -39.47
CA PHE A 442 12.69 -0.08 -40.14
C PHE A 442 12.72 0.10 -41.67
N ASP A 443 13.24 1.21 -42.19
CA ASP A 443 13.47 1.39 -43.63
C ASP A 443 14.45 0.38 -44.22
N LYS A 444 15.51 0.08 -43.47
CA LYS A 444 16.52 -0.92 -43.88
C LYS A 444 16.02 -2.35 -43.72
N HIS A 445 15.03 -2.57 -42.85
CA HIS A 445 14.50 -3.87 -42.49
C HIS A 445 12.97 -3.92 -42.63
N PRO A 446 12.42 -3.79 -43.84
CA PRO A 446 10.97 -3.68 -44.07
C PRO A 446 10.18 -4.95 -43.74
N LEU A 447 10.84 -6.09 -43.55
CA LEU A 447 10.25 -7.37 -43.16
C LEU A 447 10.49 -7.72 -41.69
N CYS A 448 10.96 -6.75 -40.88
CA CYS A 448 11.24 -6.95 -39.47
C CYS A 448 9.94 -7.27 -38.70
N ASN A 449 9.94 -8.41 -38.01
CA ASN A 449 8.88 -8.84 -37.10
C ASN A 449 9.37 -8.89 -35.63
N ASP A 450 10.53 -8.27 -35.36
CA ASP A 450 11.18 -8.35 -34.06
C ASP A 450 10.49 -7.43 -33.05
N LEU A 451 10.42 -7.89 -31.80
CA LEU A 451 10.11 -7.02 -30.66
C LEU A 451 11.40 -6.33 -30.22
N LEU A 452 11.47 -5.03 -30.46
CA LEU A 452 12.61 -4.21 -30.08
C LEU A 452 12.38 -3.57 -28.71
N GLN A 453 13.47 -3.43 -27.96
CA GLN A 453 13.53 -2.68 -26.71
C GLN A 453 14.71 -1.72 -26.76
N GLY A 454 14.53 -0.52 -26.20
CA GLY A 454 15.59 0.48 -26.09
C GLY A 454 16.27 0.43 -24.73
N PRO A 455 17.52 0.91 -24.62
CA PRO A 455 18.11 1.17 -23.32
C PRO A 455 17.32 2.25 -22.58
N LEU A 456 17.21 2.11 -21.25
CA LEU A 456 16.55 3.05 -20.36
C LEU A 456 17.62 3.78 -19.54
N LEU A 457 17.64 5.11 -19.64
CA LEU A 457 18.43 5.96 -18.76
C LEU A 457 17.57 6.36 -17.57
N ASN A 458 18.06 6.16 -16.35
CA ASN A 458 17.33 6.48 -15.13
C ASN A 458 17.38 8.00 -14.83
N ASP A 459 16.59 8.43 -13.85
CA ASP A 459 16.42 9.85 -13.47
C ASP A 459 17.72 10.55 -13.02
N ASP A 460 18.74 9.78 -12.62
CA ASP A 460 20.07 10.31 -12.30
C ASP A 460 20.88 10.72 -13.55
N LEU A 461 20.34 10.43 -14.75
CA LEU A 461 20.95 10.64 -16.06
C LEU A 461 22.31 9.95 -16.25
N ARG A 462 22.60 8.93 -15.42
CA ARG A 462 23.88 8.22 -15.40
C ARG A 462 23.70 6.72 -15.46
N THR A 463 22.77 6.19 -14.69
CA THR A 463 22.52 4.76 -14.60
C THR A 463 21.69 4.33 -15.81
N MET A 464 22.19 3.33 -16.54
CA MET A 464 21.55 2.81 -17.75
C MET A 464 21.17 1.35 -17.56
N SER A 465 19.96 0.99 -18.00
CA SER A 465 19.54 -0.38 -18.26
C SER A 465 19.57 -0.62 -19.77
N THR A 466 20.03 -1.79 -20.19
CA THR A 466 20.33 -2.07 -21.60
C THR A 466 19.24 -2.90 -22.28
N HIS A 467 18.60 -3.78 -21.51
CA HIS A 467 17.63 -4.73 -22.02
C HIS A 467 16.71 -5.20 -20.89
N PHE A 468 15.55 -5.74 -21.26
CA PHE A 468 14.66 -6.44 -20.35
C PHE A 468 15.05 -7.93 -20.35
N ALA A 469 15.52 -8.44 -19.21
CA ALA A 469 15.81 -9.85 -19.03
C ALA A 469 14.50 -10.65 -18.95
N GLN A 470 14.44 -11.83 -19.57
CA GLN A 470 13.24 -12.68 -19.62
C GLN A 470 13.00 -13.46 -18.32
N THR A 471 12.81 -12.77 -17.20
CA THR A 471 12.63 -13.36 -15.87
C THR A 471 11.38 -12.82 -15.18
N TRP A 472 10.74 -13.63 -14.34
CA TRP A 472 9.57 -13.20 -13.55
C TRP A 472 10.00 -12.55 -12.24
N GLN A 473 9.54 -11.32 -11.98
CA GLN A 473 9.74 -10.63 -10.70
C GLN A 473 8.62 -9.62 -10.46
N GLY A 474 8.17 -9.48 -9.20
CA GLY A 474 7.19 -8.44 -8.82
C GLY A 474 5.85 -8.50 -9.54
N GLY A 475 5.45 -9.68 -10.07
CA GLY A 475 4.22 -9.83 -10.86
C GLY A 475 4.32 -9.43 -12.34
N MET A 476 5.53 -9.15 -12.85
CA MET A 476 5.79 -8.82 -14.25
C MET A 476 6.74 -9.85 -14.89
N PHE A 477 6.50 -10.20 -16.15
CA PHE A 477 7.47 -10.94 -16.96
C PHE A 477 8.44 -9.95 -17.60
N GLY A 478 9.61 -9.90 -16.99
CA GLY A 478 10.79 -9.20 -17.43
C GLY A 478 11.25 -8.13 -16.45
N VAL A 479 12.57 -7.93 -16.40
CA VAL A 479 13.23 -7.02 -15.46
C VAL A 479 14.34 -6.27 -16.18
N TRP A 480 14.45 -4.97 -15.96
CA TRP A 480 15.56 -4.18 -16.49
C TRP A 480 16.90 -4.74 -16.00
N ALA A 481 17.77 -5.06 -16.96
CA ALA A 481 19.10 -5.62 -16.74
C ALA A 481 20.16 -4.80 -17.47
N TYR A 482 21.42 -5.03 -17.07
CA TYR A 482 22.58 -4.36 -17.62
C TYR A 482 23.53 -5.36 -18.28
N ASP A 483 23.90 -5.09 -19.52
CA ASP A 483 24.95 -5.79 -20.25
C ASP A 483 26.25 -5.01 -20.05
N ASN A 484 27.26 -5.64 -19.45
CA ASN A 484 28.55 -5.03 -19.14
C ASN A 484 29.36 -4.59 -20.39
N ARG A 485 28.89 -4.91 -21.60
CA ARG A 485 29.49 -4.44 -22.86
C ARG A 485 29.00 -3.05 -23.29
N ALA A 486 27.92 -2.55 -22.68
CA ALA A 486 27.21 -1.35 -23.10
C ALA A 486 27.67 -0.07 -22.41
#